data_AF-A0A1I5SFB1-F1
#
_entry.id   AF-A0A1I5SFB1-F1
#
_cell.length_a   1.000
_cell.length_b   1.000
_cell.length_c   1.000
_cell.angle_alpha   90.00
_cell.angle_beta   90.00
_cell.angle_gamma   90.00
#
_symmetry.space_group_name_H-M   'P 1'
#
loop_
_entity.id
_entity.type
_entity.pdbx_description
1 polymer ?
#
loop_
_entity_poly.entity_id
_entity_poly.type
_entity_poly.pdbx_seq_one_letter_code
_entity_poly.pdbx_strand_id
1 'polypeptide(L)'
;MNAANPTPETQARTTLFHQRHLRRQVAKSLGHIGPAIVFVLAVVPILSGREPFSLLVALEIMVGVAYLSLLVRELRHLRHNPFHTERVAWLELAAAAILFIESYHIWHRHHEAELAGAAPRFHALPWVYAAVGVAYVVLAFRMQQLTGRTYLHLHADGFAVRTGRFGKEHTLNWSDIASADPDGATGVVVRRTDGKEHRIAFDKLHDGPAHRDRLLAHLRKAINS
;
A
#
# COMPACT_ATOMS: atom_id res chain seq x y z
N MET A 1 32.72 9.93 30.01
CA MET A 1 31.49 9.49 29.31
C MET A 1 31.82 9.46 27.84
N ASN A 2 32.06 8.26 27.30
CA ASN A 2 32.46 8.10 25.90
C ASN A 2 31.26 8.36 25.00
N ALA A 3 31.39 9.33 24.11
CA ALA A 3 30.47 9.51 22.99
C ALA A 3 30.49 8.21 22.18
N ALA A 4 29.33 7.56 22.06
CA ALA A 4 29.17 6.44 21.17
C ALA A 4 29.49 6.94 19.75
N ASN A 5 30.56 6.41 19.16
CA ASN A 5 30.84 6.59 17.75
C ASN A 5 29.58 6.15 16.97
N PRO A 6 29.08 6.94 16.00
CA PRO A 6 28.01 6.47 15.13
C PRO A 6 28.49 5.19 14.46
N THR A 7 27.76 4.09 14.68
CA THR A 7 27.96 2.84 13.94
C THR A 7 27.97 3.15 12.45
N PRO A 8 28.88 2.55 11.66
CA PRO A 8 28.96 2.79 10.22
C PRO A 8 27.58 2.58 9.61
N GLU A 9 27.11 3.58 8.87
CA GLU A 9 25.78 3.68 8.30
C GLU A 9 25.29 2.33 7.75
N THR A 10 24.33 1.72 8.44
CA THR A 10 23.53 0.63 7.88
C THR A 10 22.76 1.22 6.71
N GLN A 11 23.36 1.16 5.52
CA GLN A 11 22.83 1.76 4.31
C GLN A 11 21.36 1.39 4.13
N ALA A 12 20.50 2.40 4.15
CA ALA A 12 19.07 2.21 4.29
C ALA A 12 18.49 1.48 3.07
N ARG A 13 17.75 0.39 3.33
CA ARG A 13 16.92 -0.28 2.33
C ARG A 13 16.02 0.74 1.64
N THR A 14 16.23 0.93 0.34
CA THR A 14 15.42 1.82 -0.48
C THR A 14 14.26 1.03 -1.08
N THR A 15 13.02 1.40 -0.73
CA THR A 15 11.83 0.85 -1.38
C THR A 15 11.75 1.35 -2.82
N LEU A 16 11.50 0.44 -3.76
CA LEU A 16 11.39 0.76 -5.18
C LEU A 16 9.92 0.82 -5.58
N PHE A 17 9.52 1.90 -6.26
CA PHE A 17 8.14 2.08 -6.72
C PHE A 17 8.04 1.79 -8.20
N HIS A 18 6.92 1.20 -8.63
CA HIS A 18 6.63 1.04 -10.05
C HIS A 18 6.26 2.40 -10.66
N GLN A 19 6.59 2.65 -11.94
CA GLN A 19 6.17 3.87 -12.67
C GLN A 19 4.67 4.18 -12.61
N ARG A 20 3.82 3.15 -12.50
CA ARG A 20 2.37 3.28 -12.41
C ARG A 20 1.88 3.47 -10.97
N HIS A 21 2.77 3.58 -9.98
CA HIS A 21 2.41 3.67 -8.57
C HIS A 21 1.49 4.86 -8.29
N LEU A 22 1.90 6.06 -8.73
CA LEU A 22 1.11 7.28 -8.56
C LEU A 22 -0.28 7.14 -9.20
N ARG A 23 -0.35 6.66 -10.44
CA ARG A 23 -1.64 6.44 -11.13
C ARG A 23 -2.53 5.47 -10.38
N ARG A 24 -1.97 4.39 -9.81
CA ARG A 24 -2.73 3.42 -9.01
C ARG A 24 -3.20 4.01 -7.69
N GLN A 25 -2.38 4.81 -7.02
CA GLN A 25 -2.79 5.50 -5.78
C GLN A 25 -3.88 6.53 -6.06
N VAL A 26 -3.75 7.33 -7.11
CA VAL A 26 -4.79 8.28 -7.51
C VAL A 26 -6.09 7.53 -7.86
N ALA A 27 -6.03 6.48 -8.68
CA ALA A 27 -7.22 5.69 -9.02
C ALA A 27 -7.88 5.07 -7.78
N LYS A 28 -7.07 4.60 -6.82
CA LYS A 28 -7.54 4.09 -5.54
C LYS A 28 -8.26 5.19 -4.72
N SER A 29 -7.66 6.37 -4.60
CA SER A 29 -8.27 7.49 -3.88
C SER A 29 -9.53 8.03 -4.56
N LEU A 30 -9.60 7.99 -5.90
CA LEU A 30 -10.81 8.33 -6.64
C LEU A 30 -11.93 7.31 -6.39
N GLY A 31 -11.60 6.03 -6.24
CA GLY A 31 -12.57 4.98 -5.87
C GLY A 31 -13.29 5.24 -4.54
N HIS A 32 -12.64 5.99 -3.64
CA HIS A 32 -13.18 6.37 -2.33
C HIS A 32 -14.17 7.56 -2.39
N ILE A 33 -14.27 8.26 -3.51
CA ILE A 33 -15.19 9.40 -3.70
C ILE A 33 -16.65 8.95 -3.78
N GLY A 34 -16.92 7.83 -4.47
CA GLY A 34 -18.29 7.30 -4.58
C GLY A 34 -18.93 7.05 -3.20
N PRO A 35 -18.28 6.25 -2.33
CA PRO A 35 -18.75 6.04 -0.96
C PRO A 35 -18.86 7.34 -0.14
N ALA A 36 -17.95 8.30 -0.33
CA ALA A 36 -18.02 9.61 0.33
C ALA A 36 -19.29 10.38 -0.05
N ILE A 37 -19.67 10.39 -1.33
CA ILE A 37 -20.90 11.06 -1.81
C ILE A 37 -22.13 10.37 -1.22
N VAL A 38 -22.18 9.04 -1.26
CA VAL A 38 -23.30 8.26 -0.68
C VAL A 38 -23.47 8.58 0.80
N PHE A 39 -22.36 8.63 1.56
CA PHE A 39 -22.40 9.00 2.96
C PHE A 39 -22.96 10.42 3.19
N VAL A 40 -22.50 11.43 2.43
CA VAL A 40 -23.03 12.80 2.55
C VAL A 40 -24.54 12.85 2.27
N LEU A 41 -25.02 12.10 1.28
CA LEU A 41 -26.44 12.01 0.96
C LEU A 41 -27.24 11.30 2.06
N ALA A 42 -26.67 10.29 2.72
CA ALA A 42 -27.30 9.57 3.83
C ALA A 42 -27.47 10.44 5.09
N VAL A 43 -26.66 11.48 5.28
CA VAL A 43 -26.77 12.41 6.42
C VAL A 43 -27.94 13.41 6.25
N VAL A 44 -28.33 13.72 5.02
CA VAL A 44 -29.42 14.68 4.72
C VAL A 44 -30.75 14.33 5.40
N PRO A 45 -31.30 13.10 5.30
CA PRO A 45 -32.57 12.74 5.94
C PRO A 45 -32.52 12.89 7.47
N ILE A 46 -31.39 12.57 8.09
CA ILE A 46 -31.16 12.71 9.54
C ILE A 46 -31.23 14.18 9.95
N LEU A 47 -30.52 15.07 9.23
CA LEU A 47 -30.55 16.51 9.50
C LEU A 47 -31.93 17.13 9.24
N SER A 48 -32.71 16.56 8.32
CA SER A 48 -34.08 16.99 8.04
C SER A 48 -35.13 16.49 9.06
N GLY A 49 -34.72 15.71 10.06
CA GLY A 49 -35.61 15.14 11.07
C GLY A 49 -36.52 14.02 10.55
N ARG A 50 -36.24 13.45 9.38
CA ARG A 50 -37.01 12.34 8.79
C ARG A 50 -36.67 10.99 9.39
N GLU A 51 -35.50 10.87 10.02
CA GLU A 51 -35.05 9.68 10.71
C GLU A 51 -34.70 9.99 12.17
N PRO A 52 -35.07 9.11 13.12
CA PRO A 52 -34.74 9.30 14.53
C PRO A 52 -33.24 9.14 14.77
N PHE A 53 -32.67 10.03 15.58
CA PHE A 53 -31.27 9.94 15.98
C PHE A 53 -31.07 8.75 16.93
N SER A 54 -30.28 7.76 16.53
CA SER A 54 -29.93 6.58 17.31
C SER A 54 -28.43 6.54 17.60
N LEU A 55 -28.01 5.69 18.57
CA LEU A 55 -26.59 5.46 18.85
C LEU A 55 -25.83 4.94 17.61
N LEU A 56 -26.51 4.11 16.80
CA LEU A 56 -25.94 3.56 15.57
C LEU A 56 -25.71 4.64 14.52
N VAL A 57 -26.70 5.52 14.34
CA VAL A 57 -26.59 6.73 13.49
C VAL A 57 -25.44 7.63 13.96
N ALA A 58 -25.26 7.82 15.27
CA ALA A 58 -24.14 8.59 15.80
C ALA A 58 -22.78 7.94 15.41
N LEU A 59 -22.68 6.60 15.52
CA LEU A 59 -21.49 5.86 15.13
C LEU A 59 -21.20 5.98 13.63
N GLU A 60 -22.21 5.85 12.78
CA GLU A 60 -22.09 6.07 11.33
C GLU A 60 -21.55 7.44 10.99
N ILE A 61 -22.12 8.48 11.62
CA ILE A 61 -21.70 9.85 11.40
C ILE A 61 -20.22 10.00 11.78
N MET A 62 -19.81 9.49 12.96
CA MET A 62 -18.41 9.52 13.38
C MET A 62 -17.48 8.80 12.40
N VAL A 63 -17.85 7.58 11.98
CA VAL A 63 -17.05 6.76 11.05
C VAL A 63 -16.94 7.45 9.69
N GLY A 64 -18.03 8.00 9.16
CA GLY A 64 -18.01 8.69 7.87
C GLY A 64 -17.28 10.03 7.91
N VAL A 65 -17.36 10.79 9.02
CA VAL A 65 -16.52 11.99 9.22
C VAL A 65 -15.04 11.61 9.27
N ALA A 66 -14.69 10.55 10.01
CA ALA A 66 -13.33 10.03 10.05
C ALA A 66 -12.86 9.62 8.64
N TYR A 67 -13.69 8.89 7.89
CA TYR A 67 -13.42 8.49 6.52
C TYR A 67 -13.17 9.68 5.58
N LEU A 68 -14.05 10.69 5.59
CA LEU A 68 -13.89 11.91 4.78
C LEU A 68 -12.61 12.67 5.14
N SER A 69 -12.30 12.79 6.43
CA SER A 69 -11.08 13.46 6.89
C SER A 69 -9.82 12.73 6.41
N LEU A 70 -9.82 11.40 6.45
CA LEU A 70 -8.73 10.56 5.96
C LEU A 70 -8.60 10.62 4.44
N LEU A 71 -9.71 10.68 3.70
CA LEU A 71 -9.69 10.85 2.26
C LEU A 71 -9.08 12.20 1.85
N VAL A 72 -9.49 13.29 2.50
CA VAL A 72 -8.91 14.62 2.26
C VAL A 72 -7.43 14.64 2.63
N ARG A 73 -7.05 14.01 3.75
CA ARG A 73 -5.65 13.87 4.16
C ARG A 73 -4.84 13.11 3.10
N GLU A 74 -5.35 11.98 2.62
CA GLU A 74 -4.71 11.15 1.58
C GLU A 74 -4.54 11.93 0.27
N LEU A 75 -5.58 12.63 -0.19
CA LEU A 75 -5.50 13.45 -1.41
C LEU A 75 -4.47 14.57 -1.29
N ARG A 76 -4.43 15.26 -0.13
CA ARG A 76 -3.39 16.26 0.16
C ARG A 76 -2.01 15.61 0.23
N HIS A 77 -1.91 14.43 0.82
CA HIS A 77 -0.66 13.72 0.98
C HIS A 77 -0.10 13.26 -0.37
N LEU A 78 -0.92 12.68 -1.25
CA LEU A 78 -0.52 12.28 -2.59
C LEU A 78 -0.02 13.45 -3.44
N ARG A 79 -0.51 14.67 -3.18
CA ARG A 79 -0.04 15.88 -3.85
C ARG A 79 1.37 16.31 -3.41
N HIS A 80 1.74 16.09 -2.15
CA HIS A 80 3.02 16.57 -1.59
C HIS A 80 4.07 15.47 -1.48
N ASN A 81 3.67 14.25 -1.12
CA ASN A 81 4.55 13.11 -0.84
C ASN A 81 3.99 11.81 -1.46
N PRO A 82 3.96 11.71 -2.81
CA PRO A 82 3.33 10.58 -3.52
C PRO A 82 3.97 9.20 -3.30
N PHE A 83 5.15 9.14 -2.68
CA PHE A 83 5.89 7.90 -2.44
C PHE A 83 6.02 7.55 -0.95
N HIS A 84 5.39 8.34 -0.08
CA HIS A 84 5.37 8.01 1.33
C HIS A 84 4.40 6.85 1.58
N THR A 85 4.77 5.98 2.52
CA THR A 85 4.02 4.77 2.85
C THR A 85 3.67 4.78 4.33
N GLU A 86 2.38 4.89 4.62
CA GLU A 86 1.88 4.71 5.97
C GLU A 86 1.96 3.22 6.36
N ARG A 87 2.24 2.96 7.64
CA ARG A 87 2.29 1.59 8.20
C ARG A 87 0.92 0.92 8.19
N VAL A 88 -0.14 1.70 8.36
CA VAL A 88 -1.53 1.26 8.37
C VAL A 88 -2.28 2.12 7.37
N ALA A 89 -3.00 1.49 6.43
CA ALA A 89 -3.84 2.24 5.50
C ALA A 89 -5.17 2.60 6.18
N TRP A 90 -5.16 3.68 6.97
CA TRP A 90 -6.31 4.12 7.77
C TRP A 90 -7.59 4.31 6.94
N LEU A 91 -7.45 4.80 5.70
CA LEU A 91 -8.58 4.96 4.79
C LEU A 91 -9.27 3.62 4.46
N GLU A 92 -8.50 2.54 4.34
CA GLU A 92 -9.07 1.21 4.10
C GLU A 92 -9.76 0.64 5.35
N LEU A 93 -9.26 0.95 6.55
CA LEU A 93 -9.94 0.57 7.80
C LEU A 93 -11.27 1.31 7.95
N ALA A 94 -11.30 2.60 7.63
CA ALA A 94 -12.53 3.38 7.66
C ALA A 94 -13.54 2.87 6.61
N ALA A 95 -13.09 2.55 5.39
CA ALA A 95 -13.92 1.90 4.38
C ALA A 95 -14.46 0.53 4.86
N ALA A 96 -13.63 -0.28 5.50
CA ALA A 96 -14.06 -1.56 6.07
C ALA A 96 -15.13 -1.37 7.16
N ALA A 97 -14.97 -0.38 8.04
CA ALA A 97 -15.96 -0.06 9.06
C ALA A 97 -17.32 0.30 8.45
N ILE A 98 -17.33 1.14 7.39
CA ILE A 98 -18.55 1.49 6.66
C ILE A 98 -19.19 0.23 6.05
N LEU A 99 -18.41 -0.66 5.44
CA LEU A 99 -18.92 -1.91 4.86
C LEU A 99 -19.53 -2.84 5.91
N PHE A 100 -18.95 -2.92 7.11
CA PHE A 100 -19.51 -3.70 8.21
C PHE A 100 -20.82 -3.12 8.74
N ILE A 101 -20.90 -1.79 8.87
CA ILE A 101 -22.15 -1.12 9.27
C ILE A 101 -23.25 -1.35 8.23
N GLU A 102 -22.94 -1.18 6.94
CA GLU A 102 -23.90 -1.42 5.86
C GLU A 102 -24.33 -2.90 5.81
N SER A 103 -23.39 -3.83 5.97
CA SER A 103 -23.70 -5.26 6.11
C SER A 103 -24.69 -5.50 7.25
N TYR A 104 -24.44 -4.90 8.42
CA TYR A 104 -25.32 -5.03 9.58
C TYR A 104 -26.71 -4.45 9.30
N HIS A 105 -26.81 -3.28 8.68
CA HIS A 105 -28.08 -2.67 8.32
C HIS A 105 -28.92 -3.49 7.36
N ILE A 106 -28.30 -4.06 6.32
CA ILE A 106 -29.01 -4.89 5.35
C ILE A 106 -29.49 -6.17 6.05
N TRP A 107 -28.64 -6.80 6.86
CA TRP A 107 -28.99 -8.00 7.61
C TRP A 107 -30.12 -7.73 8.62
N HIS A 108 -30.00 -6.67 9.41
CA HIS A 108 -30.97 -6.31 10.45
C HIS A 108 -32.35 -6.03 9.86
N ARG A 109 -32.45 -5.18 8.83
CA ARG A 109 -33.72 -4.90 8.14
C ARG A 109 -34.35 -6.15 7.55
N HIS A 110 -33.53 -7.05 6.99
CA HIS A 110 -34.00 -8.31 6.44
C HIS A 110 -34.53 -9.25 7.54
N HIS A 111 -33.82 -9.34 8.67
CA HIS A 111 -34.24 -10.12 9.82
C HIS A 111 -35.53 -9.59 10.48
N GLU A 112 -35.65 -8.27 10.65
CA GLU A 112 -36.87 -7.63 11.15
C GLU A 112 -38.08 -7.91 10.26
N ALA A 113 -37.90 -7.90 8.93
CA ALA A 113 -38.96 -8.23 7.99
C ALA A 113 -39.41 -9.70 8.11
N GLU A 114 -38.47 -10.63 8.29
CA GLU A 114 -38.79 -12.05 8.54
C GLU A 114 -39.54 -12.24 9.86
N LEU A 115 -39.13 -11.55 10.93
CA LEU A 115 -39.83 -11.55 12.22
C LEU A 115 -41.25 -10.97 12.11
N ALA A 116 -41.46 -9.99 11.21
CA ALA A 116 -42.77 -9.43 10.90
C ALA A 116 -43.64 -10.33 9.98
N GLY A 117 -43.17 -11.54 9.65
CA GLY A 117 -43.92 -12.54 8.88
C GLY A 117 -43.63 -12.57 7.39
N ALA A 118 -42.59 -11.87 6.90
CA ALA A 118 -42.12 -12.04 5.53
C ALA A 118 -41.56 -13.46 5.32
N ALA A 119 -41.65 -13.97 4.09
CA ALA A 119 -41.12 -15.29 3.76
C ALA A 119 -39.58 -15.34 3.99
N PRO A 120 -39.07 -16.40 4.65
CA PRO A 120 -37.64 -16.54 4.89
C PRO A 120 -36.90 -16.66 3.56
N ARG A 121 -35.89 -15.80 3.36
CA ARG A 121 -35.09 -15.82 2.14
C ARG A 121 -33.63 -15.53 2.46
N PHE A 122 -32.73 -16.24 1.80
CA PHE A 122 -31.31 -15.94 1.93
C PHE A 122 -30.97 -14.66 1.17
N HIS A 123 -30.52 -13.64 1.90
CA HIS A 123 -30.01 -12.41 1.29
C HIS A 123 -28.48 -12.44 1.31
N ALA A 124 -27.87 -12.55 0.12
CA ALA A 124 -26.41 -12.69 -0.01
C ALA A 124 -25.65 -11.37 0.23
N LEU A 125 -26.30 -10.22 0.03
CA LEU A 125 -25.65 -8.90 0.07
C LEU A 125 -24.92 -8.59 1.39
N PRO A 126 -25.49 -8.79 2.59
CA PRO A 126 -24.78 -8.57 3.86
C PRO A 126 -23.44 -9.30 3.91
N TRP A 127 -23.45 -10.58 3.54
CA TRP A 127 -22.26 -11.43 3.57
C TRP A 127 -21.20 -10.97 2.57
N VAL A 128 -21.62 -10.52 1.39
CA VAL A 128 -20.70 -9.94 0.40
C VAL A 128 -20.05 -8.67 0.96
N TYR A 129 -20.83 -7.77 1.56
CA TYR A 129 -20.30 -6.53 2.16
C TYR A 129 -19.33 -6.84 3.32
N ALA A 130 -19.70 -7.76 4.22
CA ALA A 130 -18.82 -8.22 5.31
C ALA A 130 -17.52 -8.85 4.78
N ALA A 131 -17.60 -9.72 3.76
CA ALA A 131 -16.43 -10.36 3.16
C ALA A 131 -15.48 -9.33 2.52
N VAL A 132 -16.02 -8.33 1.81
CA VAL A 132 -15.23 -7.22 1.26
C VAL A 132 -14.62 -6.38 2.40
N GLY A 133 -15.38 -6.12 3.48
CA GLY A 133 -14.87 -5.45 4.68
C GLY A 133 -13.65 -6.17 5.28
N VAL A 134 -13.72 -7.50 5.43
CA VAL A 134 -12.59 -8.32 5.89
C VAL A 134 -11.39 -8.19 4.94
N ALA A 135 -11.62 -8.24 3.63
CA ALA A 135 -10.54 -8.07 2.65
C ALA A 135 -9.84 -6.70 2.79
N TYR A 136 -10.60 -5.64 3.04
CA TYR A 136 -10.07 -4.29 3.29
C TYR A 136 -9.26 -4.22 4.59
N VAL A 137 -9.71 -4.85 5.68
CA VAL A 137 -8.94 -4.95 6.92
C VAL A 137 -7.60 -5.64 6.67
N VAL A 138 -7.61 -6.80 6.01
CA VAL A 138 -6.38 -7.53 5.66
C VAL A 138 -5.46 -6.67 4.82
N LEU A 139 -5.99 -5.98 3.81
CA LEU A 139 -5.22 -5.09 2.96
C LEU A 139 -4.61 -3.94 3.78
N ALA A 140 -5.37 -3.34 4.69
CA ALA A 140 -4.93 -2.21 5.50
C ALA A 140 -3.66 -2.50 6.31
N PHE A 141 -3.53 -3.73 6.82
CA PHE A 141 -2.37 -4.17 7.59
C PHE A 141 -1.26 -4.79 6.73
N ARG A 142 -1.57 -5.34 5.55
CA ARG A 142 -0.59 -6.00 4.68
C ARG A 142 0.01 -5.08 3.62
N MET A 143 -0.54 -3.89 3.40
CA MET A 143 -0.10 -2.98 2.32
C MET A 143 1.37 -2.55 2.46
N GLN A 144 1.85 -2.28 3.68
CA GLN A 144 3.26 -1.96 3.91
C GLN A 144 4.18 -3.13 3.53
N GLN A 145 3.83 -4.35 3.92
CA GLN A 145 4.60 -5.55 3.58
C GLN A 145 4.64 -5.75 2.06
N LEU A 146 3.49 -5.59 1.38
CA LEU A 146 3.40 -5.73 -0.07
C LEU A 146 4.18 -4.68 -0.85
N THR A 147 4.31 -3.47 -0.33
CA THR A 147 5.10 -2.40 -0.95
C THR A 147 6.59 -2.58 -0.67
N GLY A 148 6.95 -2.99 0.54
CA GLY A 148 8.34 -3.30 0.90
C GLY A 148 8.95 -4.49 0.14
N ARG A 149 8.14 -5.33 -0.53
CA ARG A 149 8.66 -6.44 -1.34
C ARG A 149 9.51 -5.98 -2.53
N THR A 150 9.37 -4.75 -3.00
CA THR A 150 10.21 -4.22 -4.07
C THR A 150 11.24 -3.28 -3.47
N TYR A 151 12.52 -3.61 -3.54
CA TYR A 151 13.58 -2.86 -2.85
C TYR A 151 14.95 -3.00 -3.51
N LEU A 152 15.80 -2.03 -3.22
CA LEU A 152 17.24 -2.05 -3.40
C LEU A 152 17.88 -1.81 -2.03
N HIS A 153 18.61 -2.80 -1.53
CA HIS A 153 19.37 -2.71 -0.30
C HIS A 153 20.85 -2.84 -0.67
N LEU A 154 21.60 -1.77 -0.43
CA LEU A 154 23.05 -1.73 -0.60
C LEU A 154 23.64 -1.90 0.79
N HIS A 155 24.69 -2.70 0.95
CA HIS A 155 25.38 -2.90 2.21
C HIS A 155 26.89 -2.97 1.98
N ALA A 156 27.67 -2.95 3.08
CA ALA A 156 29.13 -2.94 3.01
C ALA A 156 29.68 -4.15 2.25
N ASP A 157 29.08 -5.33 2.41
CA ASP A 157 29.59 -6.58 1.83
C ASP A 157 28.93 -6.99 0.50
N GLY A 158 27.90 -6.28 0.04
CA GLY A 158 27.11 -6.68 -1.12
C GLY A 158 25.85 -5.86 -1.36
N PHE A 159 24.92 -6.44 -2.11
CA PHE A 159 23.58 -5.89 -2.26
C PHE A 159 22.51 -6.98 -2.36
N ALA A 160 21.29 -6.58 -2.00
CA ALA A 160 20.07 -7.34 -2.23
C ALA A 160 19.07 -6.49 -3.01
N VAL A 161 18.54 -7.02 -4.12
CA VAL A 161 17.56 -6.34 -4.95
C VAL A 161 16.40 -7.26 -5.33
N ARG A 162 15.19 -6.72 -5.26
CA ARG A 162 13.98 -7.34 -5.81
C ARG A 162 13.19 -6.26 -6.53
N THR A 163 13.11 -6.35 -7.86
CA THR A 163 12.47 -5.32 -8.72
C THR A 163 11.00 -5.60 -9.01
N GLY A 164 10.49 -6.78 -8.66
CA GLY A 164 9.07 -7.13 -8.76
C GLY A 164 8.50 -7.66 -7.45
N ARG A 165 7.21 -7.37 -7.17
CA ARG A 165 6.54 -7.79 -5.92
C ARG A 165 6.63 -9.30 -5.66
N PHE A 166 6.54 -10.11 -6.71
CA PHE A 166 6.71 -11.57 -6.68
C PHE A 166 7.92 -12.04 -7.49
N GLY A 167 8.83 -11.12 -7.81
CA GLY A 167 10.02 -11.42 -8.60
C GLY A 167 11.10 -12.13 -7.79
N LYS A 168 12.08 -12.68 -8.51
CA LYS A 168 13.29 -13.24 -7.91
C LYS A 168 14.05 -12.15 -7.16
N GLU A 169 14.58 -12.51 -6.01
CA GLU A 169 15.54 -11.69 -5.27
C GLU A 169 16.95 -12.06 -5.71
N HIS A 170 17.77 -11.04 -5.91
CA HIS A 170 19.19 -11.17 -6.20
C HIS A 170 19.94 -10.67 -4.98
N THR A 171 20.65 -11.57 -4.30
CA THR A 171 21.52 -11.25 -3.17
C THR A 171 22.93 -11.67 -3.58
N LEU A 172 23.82 -10.69 -3.71
CA LEU A 172 25.19 -10.90 -4.19
C LEU A 172 26.16 -10.15 -3.29
N ASN A 173 27.24 -10.83 -2.91
CA ASN A 173 28.35 -10.21 -2.18
C ASN A 173 29.33 -9.58 -3.17
N TRP A 174 30.01 -8.51 -2.77
CA TRP A 174 31.00 -7.83 -3.62
C TRP A 174 32.15 -8.76 -4.02
N SER A 175 32.58 -9.65 -3.11
CA SER A 175 33.61 -10.68 -3.36
C SER A 175 33.30 -11.61 -4.52
N ASP A 176 32.01 -11.80 -4.82
CA ASP A 176 31.56 -12.75 -5.82
C ASP A 176 31.36 -12.10 -7.20
N ILE A 177 31.56 -10.79 -7.30
CA ILE A 177 31.31 -10.02 -8.52
C ILE A 177 32.62 -9.80 -9.26
N ALA A 178 32.69 -10.30 -10.49
CA ALA A 178 33.81 -10.06 -11.39
C ALA A 178 33.66 -8.74 -12.15
N SER A 179 32.46 -8.44 -12.63
CA SER A 179 32.15 -7.16 -13.27
C SER A 179 30.67 -6.82 -13.11
N ALA A 180 30.36 -5.52 -13.25
CA ALA A 180 28.99 -5.08 -13.42
C ALA A 180 28.93 -3.96 -14.45
N ASP A 181 28.15 -4.20 -15.49
CA ASP A 181 28.08 -3.35 -16.66
C ASP A 181 26.65 -2.84 -16.84
N PRO A 182 26.47 -1.59 -17.34
CA PRO A 182 25.16 -1.10 -17.68
C PRO A 182 24.54 -1.93 -18.80
N ASP A 183 23.31 -2.37 -18.59
CA ASP A 183 22.48 -3.04 -19.61
C ASP A 183 21.43 -2.04 -20.11
N GLY A 184 21.83 -1.21 -21.06
CA GLY A 184 21.02 -0.09 -21.55
C GLY A 184 20.73 0.97 -20.49
N ALA A 185 19.59 1.66 -20.64
CA ALA A 185 19.25 2.84 -19.83
C ALA A 185 18.81 2.52 -18.39
N THR A 186 18.33 1.31 -18.13
CA THR A 186 17.69 0.95 -16.85
C THR A 186 18.08 -0.43 -16.33
N GLY A 187 19.00 -1.13 -16.98
CA GLY A 187 19.44 -2.45 -16.57
C GLY A 187 20.88 -2.46 -16.06
N VAL A 188 21.21 -3.51 -15.31
CA VAL A 188 22.57 -3.87 -14.94
C VAL A 188 22.76 -5.36 -15.20
N VAL A 189 23.84 -5.71 -15.89
CA VAL A 189 24.32 -7.10 -15.95
C VAL A 189 25.45 -7.24 -14.96
N VAL A 190 25.28 -8.12 -13.98
CA VAL A 190 26.30 -8.47 -12.99
C VAL A 190 26.87 -9.83 -13.36
N ARG A 191 28.17 -9.89 -13.60
CA ARG A 191 28.91 -11.12 -13.85
C ARG A 191 29.62 -11.55 -12.59
N ARG A 192 29.42 -12.80 -12.19
CA ARG A 192 30.08 -13.37 -11.01
C ARG A 192 31.41 -14.00 -11.36
N THR A 193 32.26 -14.17 -10.35
CA THR A 193 33.54 -14.89 -10.46
C THR A 193 33.37 -16.36 -10.85
N ASP A 194 32.20 -16.96 -10.56
CA ASP A 194 31.84 -18.33 -10.99
C ASP A 194 31.32 -18.40 -12.43
N GLY A 195 31.36 -17.30 -13.19
CA GLY A 195 30.92 -17.21 -14.57
C GLY A 195 29.41 -17.04 -14.76
N LYS A 196 28.61 -17.03 -13.69
CA LYS A 196 27.16 -16.78 -13.81
C LYS A 196 26.86 -15.31 -14.06
N GLU A 197 25.84 -15.07 -14.87
CA GLU A 197 25.32 -13.73 -15.13
C GLU A 197 23.96 -13.49 -14.46
N HIS A 198 23.80 -12.32 -13.88
CA HIS A 198 22.53 -11.84 -13.32
C HIS A 198 22.13 -10.54 -14.00
N ARG A 199 20.96 -10.54 -14.64
CA ARG A 199 20.37 -9.34 -15.23
C ARG A 199 19.35 -8.75 -14.28
N ILE A 200 19.55 -7.49 -13.91
CA ILE A 200 18.67 -6.73 -13.02
C ILE A 200 18.06 -5.60 -13.84
N ALA A 201 16.74 -5.63 -14.04
CA ALA A 201 16.02 -4.63 -14.80
C ALA A 201 15.24 -3.67 -13.87
N PHE A 202 15.48 -2.38 -14.03
CA PHE A 202 14.75 -1.28 -13.37
C PHE A 202 13.75 -0.57 -14.33
N ASP A 203 13.51 -1.13 -15.50
CA ASP A 203 12.71 -0.58 -16.60
C ASP A 203 11.27 -0.19 -16.21
N LYS A 204 10.65 -0.94 -15.30
CA LYS A 204 9.27 -0.70 -14.82
C LYS A 204 9.21 0.16 -13.55
N LEU A 205 10.35 0.56 -13.01
CA LEU A 205 10.45 1.30 -11.78
C LEU A 205 10.48 2.82 -12.03
N HIS A 206 9.89 3.57 -11.11
CA HIS A 206 10.04 5.01 -11.06
C HIS A 206 11.53 5.31 -10.85
N ASP A 207 12.07 6.28 -11.60
CA ASP A 207 13.49 6.60 -11.61
C ASP A 207 14.42 5.41 -11.85
N GLY A 208 14.00 4.47 -12.71
CA GLY A 208 14.79 3.29 -13.08
C GLY A 208 16.27 3.58 -13.42
N PRO A 209 16.59 4.59 -14.25
CA PRO A 209 17.98 4.98 -14.52
C PRO A 209 18.75 5.40 -13.27
N ALA A 210 18.11 6.16 -12.37
CA ALA A 210 18.76 6.61 -11.14
C ALA A 210 19.02 5.45 -10.16
N HIS A 211 18.17 4.42 -10.14
CA HIS A 211 18.40 3.20 -9.36
C HIS A 211 19.55 2.36 -9.92
N ARG A 212 19.62 2.22 -11.25
CA ARG A 212 20.77 1.62 -11.94
C ARG A 212 22.06 2.34 -11.56
N ASP A 213 22.07 3.67 -11.67
CA ASP A 213 23.25 4.49 -11.42
C ASP A 213 23.69 4.44 -9.96
N ARG A 214 22.74 4.42 -9.01
CA ARG A 214 23.05 4.21 -7.59
C ARG A 214 23.72 2.86 -7.34
N LEU A 215 23.20 1.77 -7.92
CA LEU A 215 23.81 0.45 -7.77
C LEU A 215 25.22 0.41 -8.36
N LEU A 216 25.40 0.91 -9.60
CA LEU A 216 26.71 0.93 -10.26
C LEU A 216 27.72 1.83 -9.52
N ALA A 217 27.30 2.99 -9.03
CA ALA A 217 28.17 3.88 -8.25
C ALA A 217 28.63 3.21 -6.96
N HIS A 218 27.73 2.50 -6.27
CA HIS A 218 28.08 1.78 -5.05
C HIS A 218 29.08 0.64 -5.31
N LEU A 219 28.83 -0.12 -6.38
CA LEU A 219 29.67 -1.24 -6.78
C LEU A 219 31.07 -0.77 -7.18
N ARG A 220 31.19 0.34 -7.92
CA ARG A 220 32.50 0.95 -8.24
C ARG A 220 33.27 1.37 -6.99
N LYS A 221 32.58 1.91 -5.99
CA LYS A 221 33.21 2.29 -4.71
C LYS A 221 33.73 1.05 -3.98
N ALA A 222 32.97 -0.05 -3.95
CA ALA A 222 33.33 -1.28 -3.27
C ALA A 222 34.45 -2.08 -3.94
N ILE A 223 34.59 -2.01 -5.27
CA ILE A 223 35.70 -2.67 -6.00
C ILE A 223 37.02 -1.91 -5.85
N ASN A 224 36.96 -0.58 -5.74
CA ASN A 224 38.14 0.27 -5.63
C ASN A 224 38.63 0.48 -4.18
N SER A 225 37.91 -0.05 -3.20
CA SER A 225 38.26 -0.01 -1.77
C SER A 225 38.94 -1.29 -1.34
#